data_AF-A0A0E2NKU5-F1
#
_entry.id   AF-A0A0E2NKU5-F1
#
_cell.length_a   1.000
_cell.length_b   1.000
_cell.length_c   1.000
_cell.angle_alpha   90.00
_cell.angle_beta   90.00
_cell.angle_gamma   90.00
#
_symmetry.space_group_name_H-M   'P 1'
#
loop_
_entity.id
_entity.type
_entity.pdbx_description
1 polymer ?
#
loop_
_entity_poly.entity_id
_entity_poly.type
_entity_poly.pdbx_seq_one_letter_code
_entity_poly.pdbx_strand_id
1 'polypeptide(L)' 'MQRSFSVGTLVRLVATPPNLVDADELRTATLFSLCLGKTFPIREITDGMAALDVGEILGEPSYMHTIYVEPEFLEFVTG' A
#
# COMPACT_ATOMS: atom_id res chain seq x y z
N MET A 1 23.74 -5.91 3.07
CA MET A 1 22.94 -5.65 1.87
C MET A 1 21.96 -4.54 2.20
N GLN A 2 22.01 -3.41 1.51
CA GLN A 2 20.99 -2.36 1.66
C GLN A 2 19.68 -2.90 1.08
N ARG A 3 18.58 -2.84 1.83
CA ARG A 3 17.25 -3.14 1.26
C ARG A 3 16.90 -2.03 0.28
N SER A 4 16.70 -2.41 -0.97
CA SER A 4 16.28 -1.50 -2.03
C SER A 4 14.75 -1.43 -2.07
N PHE A 5 14.21 -0.24 -2.22
CA PHE A 5 12.80 -0.05 -2.59
C PHE A 5 12.59 -0.59 -4.00
N SER A 6 12.13 -1.83 -4.11
CA SER A 6 12.08 -2.59 -5.37
C SER A 6 10.91 -3.56 -5.38
N VAL A 7 10.45 -3.94 -6.57
CA VAL A 7 9.36 -4.93 -6.74
C VAL A 7 9.67 -6.22 -5.98
N GLY A 8 8.67 -6.76 -5.29
CA GLY A 8 8.77 -7.93 -4.42
C GLY A 8 9.24 -7.64 -2.99
N THR A 9 9.71 -6.42 -2.70
CA THR A 9 10.09 -6.03 -1.34
C THR A 9 8.85 -5.97 -0.44
N LEU A 10 8.92 -6.59 0.75
CA LEU A 10 7.86 -6.51 1.74
C LEU A 10 7.94 -5.18 2.50
N VAL A 11 6.85 -4.43 2.45
CA VAL A 11 6.68 -3.14 3.13
C VAL A 11 5.43 -3.16 3.98
N ARG A 12 5.47 -2.44 5.10
CA ARG A 12 4.32 -2.21 5.99
C ARG A 12 3.82 -0.80 5.80
N LEU A 13 2.50 -0.62 5.65
CA LEU A 13 1.88 0.69 5.69
C LEU A 13 1.88 1.19 7.15
N VAL A 14 2.61 2.27 7.44
CA VAL A 14 2.78 2.78 8.81
C VAL A 14 2.05 4.09 9.07
N ALA A 15 1.66 4.80 8.01
CA ALA A 15 0.90 6.02 8.08
C ALA A 15 0.00 6.14 6.84
N THR A 16 -0.92 7.11 6.87
CA THR A 16 -1.77 7.45 5.72
C THR A 16 -1.50 8.90 5.31
N PRO A 17 -1.56 9.23 4.01
CA PRO A 17 -1.43 10.61 3.56
C PRO A 17 -2.48 11.51 4.24
N PRO A 18 -2.09 12.69 4.77
CA PRO A 18 -3.05 13.64 5.27
C PRO A 18 -3.86 14.14 4.06
N ASN A 19 -5.20 14.19 4.20
CA ASN A 19 -6.16 14.59 3.16
C ASN A 19 -6.64 13.50 2.20
N LEU A 20 -6.46 12.21 2.52
CA LEU A 20 -7.27 11.18 1.86
C LEU A 20 -8.75 11.40 2.20
N VAL A 21 -9.59 11.43 1.18
CA VAL A 21 -11.05 11.51 1.31
C VAL A 21 -11.69 10.36 0.57
N ASP A 22 -12.80 9.86 1.11
CA ASP A 22 -13.67 8.97 0.36
C ASP A 22 -14.48 9.84 -0.63
N ALA A 23 -14.50 9.41 -1.89
CA ALA A 23 -15.41 9.94 -2.91
C ALA A 23 -16.52 8.92 -3.16
N ASP A 24 -17.64 9.34 -3.74
CA ASP A 24 -18.87 8.53 -3.88
C ASP A 24 -18.63 7.12 -4.46
N GLU A 25 -17.64 6.97 -5.35
CA GLU A 25 -17.28 5.69 -5.98
C GLU A 25 -15.96 5.09 -5.47
N LEU A 26 -15.17 5.85 -4.68
CA LEU A 26 -13.82 5.47 -4.26
C LEU A 26 -13.64 5.68 -2.76
N ARG A 27 -13.66 4.59 -2.01
CA ARG A 27 -13.45 4.57 -0.56
C ARG A 27 -11.97 4.59 -0.17
N THR A 28 -11.22 5.53 -0.72
CA THR A 28 -9.75 5.59 -0.61
C THR A 28 -9.28 5.75 0.84
N ALA A 29 -9.87 6.67 1.61
CA ALA A 29 -9.48 6.89 3.00
C ALA A 29 -9.80 5.66 3.87
N THR A 30 -10.96 5.05 3.63
CA THR A 30 -11.34 3.79 4.28
C THR A 30 -10.37 2.65 3.93
N LEU A 31 -9.98 2.51 2.66
CA LEU A 31 -9.07 1.46 2.21
C LEU A 31 -7.67 1.59 2.85
N PHE A 32 -7.12 2.81 2.87
CA PHE A 32 -5.85 3.09 3.55
C PHE A 32 -5.93 2.80 5.06
N SER A 33 -7.04 3.15 5.70
CA SER A 33 -7.26 2.86 7.12
C SER A 33 -7.28 1.36 7.41
N LEU A 34 -7.92 0.56 6.54
CA LEU A 34 -7.93 -0.90 6.66
C LEU A 34 -6.55 -1.53 6.40
N CYS A 35 -5.72 -0.89 5.59
CA CYS A 35 -4.37 -1.36 5.27
C CYS A 35 -3.32 -0.99 6.33
N LEU A 36 -3.63 -0.06 7.23
CA LEU A 36 -2.68 0.45 8.21
C LEU A 36 -2.16 -0.68 9.13
N GLY A 37 -0.84 -0.74 9.28
CA GLY A 37 -0.13 -1.78 10.03
C GLY A 37 0.02 -3.12 9.29
N LYS A 38 -0.59 -3.29 8.12
CA LYS A 38 -0.48 -4.52 7.31
C LYS A 38 0.73 -4.47 6.38
N THR A 39 1.16 -5.65 5.96
CA THR A 39 2.35 -5.85 5.12
C THR A 39 1.95 -6.31 3.74
N PHE A 40 2.58 -5.75 2.72
CA PHE A 40 2.33 -6.05 1.32
C PHE A 40 3.66 -6.15 0.56
N PRO A 41 3.78 -7.03 -0.44
CA PRO A 41 4.85 -6.94 -1.41
C PRO A 41 4.61 -5.76 -2.36
N ILE A 42 5.68 -5.03 -2.70
CA ILE A 42 5.61 -4.02 -3.77
C ILE A 42 5.34 -4.72 -5.10
N ARG A 43 4.21 -4.42 -5.74
CA ARG A 43 3.83 -5.02 -7.03
C ARG A 43 4.53 -4.34 -8.20
N GLU A 44 4.59 -3.02 -8.15
CA GLU A 44 5.13 -2.12 -9.16
C GLU A 44 5.61 -0.83 -8.48
N ILE A 45 6.54 -0.12 -9.13
CA ILE A 45 6.94 1.23 -8.73
C ILE A 45 6.68 2.15 -9.91
N THR A 46 5.79 3.13 -9.74
CA THR A 46 5.47 4.14 -10.75
C THR A 46 5.40 5.51 -10.09
N ASP A 47 5.93 6.52 -10.78
CA ASP A 47 5.99 7.90 -10.27
C ASP A 47 6.56 8.04 -8.84
N GLY A 48 7.51 7.16 -8.48
CA GLY A 48 8.11 7.12 -7.15
C GLY A 48 7.25 6.48 -6.05
N MET A 49 6.04 6.01 -6.37
CA MET A 49 5.13 5.33 -5.46
C MET A 49 5.19 3.81 -5.62
N ALA A 50 4.95 3.07 -4.54
CA ALA A 50 4.72 1.64 -4.61
C ALA A 50 3.24 1.35 -4.87
N ALA A 51 2.97 0.49 -5.84
CA ALA A 51 1.67 -0.15 -6.02
C ALA A 51 1.57 -1.38 -5.10
N LEU A 52 0.54 -1.40 -4.25
CA LEU A 52 0.26 -2.50 -3.32
C LEU A 52 -1.11 -3.08 -3.62
N ASP A 53 -1.16 -4.38 -3.87
CA ASP A 53 -2.40 -5.13 -4.08
C ASP A 53 -3.07 -5.41 -2.72
N VAL A 54 -4.31 -4.93 -2.56
CA VAL A 54 -5.05 -4.91 -1.29
C VAL A 54 -6.41 -5.59 -1.39
N GLY A 55 -6.74 -6.24 -2.51
CA GLY A 55 -8.03 -6.91 -2.69
C GLY A 55 -8.36 -7.91 -1.57
N GLU A 56 -7.36 -8.64 -1.06
CA GLU A 56 -7.55 -9.61 0.03
C GLU A 56 -8.03 -8.95 1.34
N ILE A 57 -7.71 -7.66 1.57
CA ILE A 57 -8.20 -6.91 2.73
C ILE A 57 -9.71 -6.70 2.67
N LEU A 58 -10.27 -6.72 1.47
CA LEU A 58 -11.69 -6.55 1.19
C LEU A 58 -12.41 -7.90 0.98
N GLY A 59 -11.71 -9.03 1.10
CA GLY A 59 -12.26 -10.35 0.80
C GLY A 59 -12.37 -10.64 -0.70
N GLU A 60 -11.66 -9.88 -1.52
CA GLU A 60 -11.61 -10.03 -2.98
C GLU A 60 -10.26 -10.61 -3.44
N PRO A 61 -10.14 -11.10 -4.68
CA PRO A 61 -8.84 -11.46 -5.24
C PRO A 61 -7.84 -10.30 -5.14
N SER A 62 -6.58 -10.59 -4.81
CA SER A 62 -5.54 -9.58 -4.50
C SER A 62 -5.43 -8.47 -5.55
N TYR A 63 -5.50 -8.83 -6.84
CA TYR A 63 -5.37 -7.93 -7.99
C TYR A 63 -6.60 -7.03 -8.27
N MET A 64 -7.71 -7.20 -7.54
CA MET A 64 -8.93 -6.40 -7.77
C MET A 64 -8.78 -4.95 -7.31
N HIS A 65 -7.95 -4.72 -6.30
CA HIS A 65 -7.74 -3.40 -5.72
C HIS A 65 -6.26 -3.15 -5.49
N THR A 66 -5.79 -2.00 -5.97
CA THR A 66 -4.40 -1.55 -5.82
C THR A 66 -4.40 -0.14 -5.27
N ILE A 67 -3.57 0.09 -4.25
CA ILE A 67 -3.27 1.45 -3.74
C ILE A 67 -1.86 1.85 -4.16
N TYR A 68 -1.66 3.15 -4.37
CA TYR A 68 -0.37 3.75 -4.67
C TYR A 68 0.07 4.55 -3.45
N VAL A 69 1.26 4.23 -2.93
CA VAL A 69 1.74 4.78 -1.66
C VAL A 69 3.15 5.31 -1.81
N GLU A 70 3.36 6.54 -1.35
CA GLU A 70 4.70 7.12 -1.29
C GLU A 70 5.57 6.39 -0.25
N PRO A 71 6.90 6.26 -0.49
CA PRO A 71 7.80 5.54 0.39
C PRO A 71 7.81 6.05 1.84
N GLU A 72 7.49 7.32 2.07
CA GLU A 72 7.47 7.92 3.41
C GLU A 72 6.37 7.38 4.34
N PHE A 73 5.31 6.78 3.77
CA PHE A 73 4.26 6.12 4.52
C PHE A 73 4.52 4.61 4.70
N LEU A 74 5.67 4.12 4.25
CA LEU A 74 6.04 2.71 4.22
C LEU A 74 7.28 2.42 5.06
N GLU A 75 7.30 1.24 5.68
CA GLU A 75 8.47 0.73 6.39
C GLU A 75 8.88 -0.63 5.83
N PHE A 76 10.18 -0.87 5.63
CA PHE A 76 10.66 -2.21 5.26
C PHE A 76 10.45 -3.20 6.40
N VAL A 77 9.79 -4.32 6.12
CA VAL A 77 9.62 -5.36 7.13
C VAL A 77 10.92 -6.15 7.29
N THR A 78 11.55 -6.06 8.46
CA THR A 78 12.59 -7.00 8.89
C THR A 78 11.94 -8.27 9.43
N GLY A 79 12.01 -9.34 8.65
CA GLY A 79 12.12 -10.69 9.22
C GLY A 79 13.49 -10.89 9.84
#